data_AF-A0A496ZFU6-F1
#
_entry.id   AF-A0A496ZFU6-F1
#
_cell.length_a   1.000
_cell.length_b   1.000
_cell.length_c   1.000
_cell.angle_alpha   90.00
_cell.angle_beta   90.00
_cell.angle_gamma   90.00
#
_symmetry.space_group_name_H-M   'P 1'
#
loop_
_entity.id
_entity.type
_entity.pdbx_description
1 polymer ?
#
loop_
_entity_poly.entity_id
_entity_poly.type
_entity_poly.pdbx_seq_one_letter_code
_entity_poly.pdbx_strand_id
1 'polypeptide(L)'
;MRNKRLNHHAFIFCHMFCGWQLLQDYKAITELQKGKIVIDILSGECFHDGKGIKPLSIATVLNSWMIDDFKTNNIPLSIIEKAQLYVKFETERHKGQRDKTTIWARPTKDFISCKLDCTGLIRTDEKEYIDKYSEIEEWPTNYGS
;
A
#
# COMPACT_ATOMS: atom_id res chain seq x y z
N MET A 1 5.87 14.48 -21.00
CA MET A 1 6.23 14.24 -19.58
C MET A 1 5.05 13.75 -18.75
N ARG A 2 3.85 14.33 -18.88
CA ARG A 2 2.59 13.88 -18.22
C ARG A 2 2.40 12.36 -18.17
N ASN A 3 2.38 11.68 -19.33
CA ASN A 3 2.12 10.24 -19.39
C ASN A 3 3.18 9.40 -18.64
N LYS A 4 4.44 9.86 -18.61
CA LYS A 4 5.49 9.20 -17.82
C LYS A 4 5.24 9.36 -16.32
N ARG A 5 4.79 10.54 -15.88
CA ARG A 5 4.40 10.81 -14.49
C ARG A 5 3.20 9.98 -14.07
N LEU A 6 2.12 9.98 -14.84
CA LEU A 6 0.92 9.16 -14.55
C LEU A 6 1.26 7.67 -14.44
N ASN A 7 2.11 7.14 -15.33
CA ASN A 7 2.62 5.78 -15.21
C ASN A 7 3.45 5.57 -13.94
N HIS A 8 4.29 6.55 -13.59
CA HIS A 8 5.11 6.49 -12.39
C HIS A 8 4.27 6.45 -11.11
N HIS A 9 3.10 7.09 -11.05
CA HIS A 9 2.22 6.97 -9.89
C HIS A 9 1.65 5.56 -9.72
N ALA A 10 1.22 4.89 -10.79
CA ALA A 10 0.76 3.49 -10.70
C ALA A 10 1.85 2.58 -10.11
N PHE A 11 3.11 2.81 -10.50
CA PHE A 11 4.29 2.16 -9.92
C PHE A 11 4.51 2.52 -8.45
N ILE A 12 4.50 3.83 -8.11
CA ILE A 12 4.74 4.33 -6.76
C ILE A 12 3.71 3.81 -5.77
N PHE A 13 2.43 3.73 -6.15
CA PHE A 13 1.38 3.25 -5.26
C PHE A 13 1.69 1.85 -4.74
N CYS A 14 2.19 0.96 -5.61
CA CYS A 14 2.55 -0.38 -5.21
C CYS A 14 3.80 -0.38 -4.31
N HIS A 15 4.83 0.36 -4.69
CA HIS A 15 6.12 0.35 -3.97
C HIS A 15 6.04 1.03 -2.60
N MET A 16 5.25 2.11 -2.47
CA MET A 16 5.02 2.73 -1.17
C MET A 16 4.17 1.85 -0.25
N PHE A 17 3.21 1.10 -0.80
CA PHE A 17 2.41 0.18 0.00
C PHE A 17 3.24 -1.01 0.50
N CYS A 18 4.20 -1.50 -0.27
CA CYS A 18 5.13 -2.52 0.21
C CYS A 18 6.31 -1.93 1.01
N GLY A 19 6.39 -0.61 1.17
CA GLY A 19 7.52 0.04 1.82
C GLY A 19 7.32 0.33 3.31
N TRP A 20 8.29 1.01 3.90
CA TRP A 20 8.28 1.44 5.31
C TRP A 20 7.04 2.28 5.69
N GLN A 21 6.38 2.92 4.73
CA GLN A 21 5.16 3.68 4.97
C GLN A 21 4.01 2.79 5.48
N LEU A 22 4.04 1.48 5.19
CA LEU A 22 3.04 0.51 5.66
C LEU A 22 3.17 0.20 7.16
N LEU A 23 4.29 0.54 7.80
CA LEU A 23 4.56 0.25 9.22
C LEU A 23 3.42 0.69 10.16
N GLN A 24 2.74 1.80 9.83
CA GLN A 24 1.63 2.35 10.63
C GLN A 24 0.35 1.50 10.54
N ASP A 25 0.25 0.66 9.51
CA ASP A 25 -0.93 -0.14 9.22
C ASP A 25 -0.72 -1.65 9.47
N TYR A 26 0.48 -2.07 9.91
CA TYR A 26 0.81 -3.48 10.18
C TYR A 26 -0.17 -4.16 11.14
N LYS A 27 -0.59 -3.45 12.19
CA LYS A 27 -1.59 -3.97 13.13
C LYS A 27 -2.92 -4.25 12.43
N ALA A 28 -3.44 -3.26 11.69
CA ALA A 28 -4.71 -3.41 10.96
C ALA A 28 -4.64 -4.55 9.94
N ILE A 29 -3.55 -4.63 9.16
CA ILE A 29 -3.35 -5.69 8.16
C ILE A 29 -3.26 -7.07 8.81
N THR A 30 -2.55 -7.18 9.94
CA THR A 30 -2.46 -8.42 10.71
C THR A 30 -3.84 -8.88 11.22
N GLU A 31 -4.67 -7.94 11.68
CA GLU A 31 -6.03 -8.24 12.16
C GLU A 31 -6.96 -8.71 11.04
N LEU A 32 -6.80 -8.19 9.81
CA LEU A 32 -7.57 -8.63 8.64
C LEU A 32 -7.13 -10.02 8.11
N GLN A 33 -5.93 -10.46 8.47
CA GLN A 33 -5.30 -11.75 8.14
C GLN A 33 -5.02 -11.99 6.65
N LYS A 34 -6.02 -11.91 5.77
CA LYS A 34 -5.89 -12.13 4.33
C LYS A 34 -7.04 -11.49 3.56
N GLY A 35 -6.91 -11.42 2.25
CA GLY A 35 -7.99 -11.03 1.35
C GLY A 35 -7.53 -9.96 0.36
N LYS A 36 -8.46 -9.11 -0.07
CA LYS A 36 -8.18 -8.02 -1.00
C LYS A 36 -8.50 -6.68 -0.36
N ILE A 37 -7.49 -5.83 -0.26
CA ILE A 37 -7.65 -4.41 0.05
C ILE A 37 -7.80 -3.63 -1.25
N VAL A 38 -8.72 -2.67 -1.27
CA VAL A 38 -8.83 -1.65 -2.33
C VAL A 38 -8.76 -0.29 -1.67
N ILE A 39 -7.82 0.54 -2.13
CA ILE A 39 -7.70 1.93 -1.72
C ILE A 39 -8.12 2.80 -2.90
N ASP A 40 -9.11 3.64 -2.67
CA ASP A 40 -9.41 4.75 -3.56
C ASP A 40 -8.54 5.94 -3.13
N ILE A 41 -7.53 6.25 -3.95
CA ILE A 41 -6.48 7.20 -3.57
C ILE A 41 -7.00 8.63 -3.65
N LEU A 42 -8.01 8.91 -4.47
CA LEU A 42 -8.60 10.25 -4.58
C LEU A 42 -9.39 10.60 -3.31
N SER A 43 -10.21 9.67 -2.83
CA SER A 43 -11.06 9.87 -1.65
C SER A 43 -10.39 9.46 -0.33
N GLY A 44 -9.38 8.61 -0.37
CA GLY A 44 -8.78 7.96 0.81
C GLY A 44 -9.59 6.79 1.35
N GLU A 45 -10.70 6.42 0.72
CA GLU A 45 -11.55 5.31 1.17
C GLU A 45 -10.85 3.97 0.99
N CYS A 46 -11.05 3.07 1.96
CA CYS A 46 -10.46 1.74 1.97
C CYS A 46 -11.55 0.67 2.08
N PHE A 47 -11.36 -0.43 1.37
CA PHE A 47 -12.27 -1.57 1.36
C PHE A 47 -11.50 -2.85 1.56
N HIS A 48 -12.05 -3.79 2.33
CA HIS A 48 -11.56 -5.16 2.46
C HIS A 48 -12.62 -6.13 1.98
N ASP A 49 -12.30 -6.91 0.95
CA ASP A 49 -13.22 -7.84 0.28
C ASP A 49 -14.57 -7.20 -0.08
N GLY A 50 -14.52 -5.94 -0.54
CA GLY A 50 -15.68 -5.14 -0.94
C GLY A 50 -16.45 -4.46 0.20
N LYS A 51 -16.07 -4.68 1.46
CA LYS A 51 -16.66 -3.99 2.61
C LYS A 51 -15.82 -2.79 3.00
N GLY A 52 -16.45 -1.64 3.22
CA GLY A 52 -15.74 -0.45 3.72
C GLY A 52 -15.08 -0.73 5.06
N ILE A 53 -13.82 -0.31 5.20
CA ILE A 53 -13.04 -0.38 6.44
C ILE A 53 -12.61 1.03 6.84
N LYS A 54 -12.15 1.19 8.09
CA LYS A 54 -11.48 2.43 8.49
C LYS A 54 -10.31 2.69 7.53
N PRO A 55 -10.14 3.92 7.01
CA PRO A 55 -9.03 4.26 6.14
C PRO A 55 -7.69 3.86 6.78
N LEU A 56 -6.86 3.19 5.99
CA LEU A 56 -5.48 2.91 6.35
C LEU A 56 -4.67 4.21 6.28
N SER A 57 -3.68 4.35 7.15
CA SER A 57 -2.81 5.54 7.22
C SER A 57 -2.09 5.78 5.90
N ILE A 58 -1.68 4.71 5.22
CA ILE A 58 -1.05 4.74 3.91
C ILE A 58 -1.92 5.40 2.84
N ALA A 59 -3.26 5.34 2.94
CA ALA A 59 -4.15 5.97 1.97
C ALA A 59 -3.94 7.49 1.92
N THR A 60 -3.82 8.13 3.09
CA THR A 60 -3.53 9.56 3.21
C THR A 60 -2.15 9.90 2.65
N VAL A 61 -1.15 9.05 2.91
CA VAL A 61 0.22 9.24 2.43
C VAL A 61 0.26 9.18 0.89
N LEU A 62 -0.40 8.20 0.28
CA LEU A 62 -0.48 8.05 -1.17
C LEU A 62 -1.22 9.24 -1.82
N ASN A 63 -2.32 9.67 -1.21
CA ASN A 63 -3.08 10.82 -1.68
C ASN A 63 -2.23 12.11 -1.67
N SER A 64 -1.60 12.41 -0.54
CA SER A 64 -0.77 13.61 -0.40
C SER A 64 0.40 13.61 -1.40
N TRP A 65 1.09 12.47 -1.53
CA TRP A 65 2.19 12.35 -2.49
C TRP A 65 1.73 12.57 -3.94
N MET A 66 0.56 12.03 -4.31
CA MET A 66 -0.01 12.21 -5.64
C MET A 66 -0.39 13.67 -5.90
N ILE A 67 -1.08 14.32 -4.97
CA ILE A 67 -1.53 15.71 -5.10
C ILE A 67 -0.33 16.64 -5.22
N ASP A 68 0.70 16.46 -4.40
CA ASP A 68 1.89 17.31 -4.39
C ASP A 68 2.71 17.17 -5.68
N ASP A 69 2.92 15.94 -6.19
CA ASP A 69 3.63 15.75 -7.47
C ASP A 69 2.81 16.33 -8.64
N PHE A 70 1.49 16.11 -8.66
CA PHE A 70 0.64 16.67 -9.72
C PHE A 70 0.63 18.19 -9.72
N LYS A 71 0.52 18.82 -8.56
CA LYS A 71 0.62 20.27 -8.41
C LYS A 71 1.99 20.77 -8.91
N THR A 72 3.07 20.09 -8.54
CA THR A 72 4.44 20.45 -8.94
C THR A 72 4.67 20.32 -10.45
N ASN A 73 4.02 19.35 -11.09
CA ASN A 73 4.17 19.06 -12.52
C ASN A 73 3.02 19.67 -13.38
N ASN A 74 2.19 20.56 -12.81
CA ASN A 74 1.03 21.18 -13.48
C ASN A 74 0.08 20.16 -14.14
N ILE A 75 -0.19 19.06 -13.45
CA ILE A 75 -1.16 18.04 -13.87
C ILE A 75 -2.48 18.31 -13.13
N PRO A 76 -3.56 18.69 -13.83
CA PRO A 76 -4.84 18.96 -13.17
C PRO A 76 -5.48 17.65 -12.70
N LEU A 77 -5.86 17.59 -11.41
CA LEU A 77 -6.56 16.41 -10.84
C LEU A 77 -7.86 16.06 -11.56
N SER A 78 -8.50 17.03 -12.22
CA SER A 78 -9.75 16.83 -12.95
C SER A 78 -9.64 15.88 -14.13
N ILE A 79 -8.43 15.56 -14.62
CA ILE A 79 -8.23 14.57 -15.68
C ILE A 79 -8.18 13.14 -15.15
N ILE A 80 -8.15 12.97 -13.83
CA ILE A 80 -8.03 11.68 -13.16
C ILE A 80 -9.44 11.20 -12.82
N GLU A 81 -9.94 10.27 -13.62
CA GLU A 81 -11.23 9.63 -13.36
C GLU A 81 -11.14 8.63 -12.21
N LYS A 82 -9.97 7.99 -12.06
CA LYS A 82 -9.75 6.94 -11.08
C LYS A 82 -8.28 6.85 -10.68
N ALA A 83 -7.99 6.79 -9.40
CA ALA A 83 -6.68 6.39 -8.87
C ALA A 83 -6.89 5.35 -7.77
N GLN A 84 -6.48 4.11 -8.02
CA GLN A 84 -6.72 3.00 -7.10
C GLN A 84 -5.50 2.13 -6.91
N LEU A 85 -5.37 1.60 -5.71
CA LEU A 85 -4.45 0.52 -5.39
C LEU A 85 -5.24 -0.70 -4.97
N TYR A 86 -5.00 -1.82 -5.65
CA TYR A 86 -5.55 -3.12 -5.29
C TYR A 86 -4.42 -3.95 -4.68
N VAL A 87 -4.65 -4.53 -3.51
CA VAL A 87 -3.67 -5.36 -2.82
C VAL A 87 -4.33 -6.67 -2.45
N LYS A 88 -3.84 -7.77 -3.01
CA LYS A 88 -4.13 -9.09 -2.46
C LYS A 88 -3.05 -9.41 -1.43
N PHE A 89 -3.45 -9.90 -0.26
CA PHE A 89 -2.51 -10.19 0.80
C PHE A 89 -2.88 -11.42 1.61
N GLU A 90 -1.87 -12.00 2.25
CA GLU A 90 -2.00 -13.10 3.19
C GLU A 90 -0.91 -13.02 4.26
N THR A 91 -1.33 -13.02 5.51
CA THR A 91 -0.45 -13.02 6.68
C THR A 91 -0.32 -14.42 7.28
N GLU A 92 0.88 -14.75 7.71
CA GLU A 92 1.20 -15.99 8.42
C GLU A 92 1.99 -15.65 9.67
N ARG A 93 1.69 -16.33 10.78
CA ARG A 93 2.42 -16.19 12.04
C ARG A 93 3.46 -17.28 12.18
N HIS A 94 4.69 -16.89 12.52
CA HIS A 94 5.83 -17.76 12.66
C HIS A 94 6.48 -17.58 14.04
N LYS A 95 7.16 -18.63 14.53
CA LYS A 95 7.93 -18.58 15.78
C LYS A 95 9.37 -18.14 15.52
N GLY A 96 9.93 -17.35 16.43
CA GLY A 96 11.31 -16.85 16.40
C GLY A 96 11.47 -15.63 15.50
N GLN A 97 12.69 -15.37 15.03
CA GLN A 97 12.99 -14.42 13.97
C GLN A 97 13.71 -15.20 12.86
N ARG A 98 13.24 -15.10 11.62
CA ARG A 98 13.82 -15.84 10.49
C ARG A 98 15.22 -15.30 10.15
N ASP A 99 15.34 -13.99 10.00
CA ASP A 99 16.63 -13.34 9.81
C ASP A 99 17.36 -13.16 11.14
N LYS A 100 18.49 -13.85 11.32
CA LYS A 100 19.33 -13.76 12.52
C LYS A 100 20.39 -12.66 12.44
N THR A 101 20.53 -12.00 11.29
CA THR A 101 21.55 -10.96 11.05
C THR A 101 21.07 -9.58 11.49
N THR A 102 19.75 -9.36 11.49
CA THR A 102 19.12 -8.16 12.03
C THR A 102 18.64 -8.43 13.45
N ILE A 103 18.97 -7.57 14.43
CA ILE A 103 18.39 -7.66 15.78
C ILE A 103 17.20 -6.71 15.85
N TRP A 104 16.00 -7.24 16.04
CA TRP A 104 14.84 -6.38 16.32
C TRP A 104 15.02 -5.66 17.65
N ALA A 105 14.75 -4.35 17.65
CA ALA A 105 14.87 -3.51 18.86
C ALA A 105 14.06 -4.03 20.05
N ARG A 106 12.98 -4.79 19.80
CA ARG A 106 12.18 -5.48 20.82
C ARG A 106 11.99 -6.95 20.42
N PRO A 107 12.81 -7.87 20.95
CA PRO A 107 12.68 -9.29 20.66
C PRO A 107 11.27 -9.79 20.99
N THR A 108 10.68 -10.55 20.08
CA THR A 108 9.38 -11.19 20.28
C THR A 108 9.50 -12.68 19.97
N LYS A 109 8.61 -13.47 20.59
CA LYS A 109 8.55 -14.91 20.36
C LYS A 109 8.04 -15.25 18.96
N ASP A 110 7.27 -14.37 18.35
CA ASP A 110 6.62 -14.58 17.08
C ASP A 110 6.83 -13.39 16.13
N PHE A 111 6.65 -13.65 14.84
CA PHE A 111 6.59 -12.64 13.80
C PHE A 111 5.50 -12.94 12.79
N ILE A 112 5.12 -11.90 12.05
CA ILE A 112 4.18 -11.99 10.94
C ILE A 112 4.97 -11.87 9.65
N SER A 113 4.74 -12.79 8.72
CA SER A 113 5.09 -12.60 7.31
C SER A 113 3.83 -12.25 6.54
N CYS A 114 3.88 -11.26 5.67
CA CYS A 114 2.77 -10.84 4.84
C CYS A 114 3.19 -10.88 3.37
N LYS A 115 2.55 -11.74 2.59
CA LYS A 115 2.68 -11.74 1.13
C LYS A 115 1.77 -10.65 0.59
N LEU A 116 2.32 -9.78 -0.25
CA LEU A 116 1.63 -8.66 -0.86
C LEU A 116 1.71 -8.78 -2.38
N ASP A 117 0.56 -8.71 -3.05
CA ASP A 117 0.44 -8.61 -4.50
C ASP A 117 -0.34 -7.34 -4.84
N CYS A 118 0.39 -6.30 -5.25
CA CYS A 118 -0.12 -4.97 -5.52
C CYS A 118 -0.40 -4.76 -7.02
N THR A 119 -1.46 -4.01 -7.31
CA THR A 119 -1.76 -3.48 -8.64
C THR A 119 -2.20 -2.04 -8.51
N GLY A 120 -1.39 -1.12 -9.00
CA GLY A 120 -1.69 0.31 -9.04
C GLY A 120 -2.39 0.66 -10.35
N LEU A 121 -3.38 1.54 -10.29
CA LEU A 121 -4.17 2.00 -11.43
C LEU A 121 -4.33 3.52 -11.37
N ILE A 122 -4.01 4.19 -12.48
CA ILE A 122 -4.55 5.51 -12.79
C ILE A 122 -5.34 5.42 -14.09
N ARG A 123 -6.56 5.93 -14.10
CA ARG A 123 -7.38 6.10 -15.30
C ARG A 123 -7.61 7.58 -15.56
N THR A 124 -7.40 7.98 -16.80
CA THR A 124 -7.87 9.25 -17.37
C THR A 124 -8.90 8.95 -18.45
N ASP A 125 -9.55 10.00 -18.94
CA ASP A 125 -10.40 9.97 -20.14
C ASP A 125 -9.71 9.34 -21.37
N GLU A 126 -8.41 9.59 -21.51
CA GLU A 126 -7.61 9.06 -22.63
C GLU A 126 -7.23 7.58 -22.48
N LYS A 127 -6.77 7.14 -21.30
CA LYS A 127 -6.23 5.78 -21.11
C LYS A 127 -6.02 5.39 -19.64
N GLU A 128 -5.68 4.12 -19.47
CA GLU A 128 -5.25 3.53 -18.19
C GLU A 128 -3.74 3.34 -18.11
N TYR A 129 -3.23 3.52 -16.89
CA TYR A 129 -1.86 3.26 -16.48
C TYR A 129 -1.91 2.25 -15.36
N ILE A 130 -1.26 1.10 -15.56
CA ILE A 130 -1.30 -0.02 -14.62
C ILE A 130 0.13 -0.48 -14.36
N ASP A 131 0.44 -0.71 -13.09
CA ASP A 131 1.68 -1.32 -12.65
C ASP A 131 1.39 -2.42 -11.63
N LYS A 132 2.32 -3.36 -11.47
CA LYS A 132 2.18 -4.51 -10.58
C LYS A 132 3.49 -4.76 -9.85
N TYR A 133 3.39 -5.04 -8.57
CA TYR A 133 4.55 -5.32 -7.74
C TYR A 133 4.15 -6.27 -6.62
N SER A 134 5.02 -7.21 -6.29
CA SER A 134 4.79 -8.18 -5.23
C SER A 134 6.00 -8.26 -4.31
N GLU A 135 5.74 -8.36 -3.02
CA GLU A 135 6.79 -8.41 -1.99
C GLU A 135 6.32 -9.26 -0.80
N ILE A 136 7.28 -9.69 0.02
CA ILE A 136 7.00 -10.30 1.32
C ILE A 136 7.59 -9.40 2.39
N GLU A 137 6.71 -8.85 3.21
CA GLU A 137 7.09 -8.06 4.37
C GLU A 137 7.08 -8.94 5.63
N GLU A 138 8.04 -8.72 6.52
CA GLU A 138 8.12 -9.43 7.79
C GLU A 138 8.20 -8.43 8.94
N TRP A 139 7.38 -8.61 9.98
CA TRP A 139 7.40 -7.73 11.14
C TRP A 139 7.16 -8.43 12.48
N PRO A 140 7.68 -7.85 13.58
CA PRO A 140 7.49 -8.36 14.92
C PRO A 140 6.01 -8.29 15.35
N THR A 141 5.47 -9.27 16.09
CA THR A 141 4.06 -9.20 16.56
C THR A 141 3.78 -8.08 17.58
N ASN A 142 4.82 -7.50 18.17
CA ASN A 142 4.74 -6.39 19.12
C ASN A 142 5.00 -5.02 18.45
N TYR A 143 5.02 -4.97 17.12
CA TYR A 143 5.16 -3.70 16.39
C TYR A 143 3.81 -2.98 16.35
N GLY A 144 3.78 -1.70 16.73
CA GLY A 144 2.54 -0.89 16.76
C GLY A 144 1.63 -1.12 17.97
N SER A 145 2.11 -1.81 19.02
CA SER A 145 1.46 -1.91 20.34
C SER A 145 1.99 -0.89 21.33
#